data_AF-A0A061EKY0-F1
#
_entry.id   AF-A0A061EKY0-F1
#
_cell.length_a   1.000
_cell.length_b   1.000
_cell.length_c   1.000
_cell.angle_alpha   90.00
_cell.angle_beta   90.00
_cell.angle_gamma   90.00
#
_symmetry.space_group_name_H-M   'P 1'
#
loop_
_entity.id
_entity.type
_entity.pdbx_description
1 polymer ?
#
loop_
_entity_poly.entity_id
_entity_poly.type
_entity_poly.pdbx_seq_one_letter_code
_entity_poly.pdbx_strand_id
1 'polypeptide(L)'
;MSKLVREQQERNANPSQLVLACVHHQGNDVRPIPRTTEIENFNRNIAALALQFIREEIELESIASTDAAKGGRYIRTTATYRKSETPPLSSRKPA
;
A
#
# COMPACT_ATOMS: atom_id res chain seq x y z
N MET A 1 -8.72 -22.85 5.01
CA MET A 1 -9.10 -21.43 4.81
C MET A 1 -7.94 -20.54 5.26
N SER A 2 -7.58 -19.50 4.50
CA SER A 2 -6.54 -18.55 4.92
C SER A 2 -7.05 -17.68 6.09
N LYS A 3 -6.18 -17.35 7.05
CA LYS A 3 -6.52 -16.52 8.23
C LYS A 3 -7.27 -15.23 7.85
N LEU A 4 -6.85 -14.58 6.75
CA LEU A 4 -7.49 -13.36 6.24
C LEU A 4 -8.96 -13.54 5.86
N VAL A 5 -9.36 -14.70 5.31
CA VAL A 5 -10.76 -14.96 4.93
C VAL A 5 -11.64 -15.15 6.16
N ARG A 6 -11.09 -15.72 7.24
CA ARG A 6 -11.79 -15.85 8.52
C ARG A 6 -12.08 -14.48 9.14
N GLU A 7 -11.07 -13.61 9.19
CA GLU A 7 -11.23 -12.24 9.71
C GLU A 7 -12.23 -11.39 8.90
N GLN A 8 -12.24 -11.55 7.58
CA GLN A 8 -13.25 -10.89 6.72
C GLN A 8 -14.67 -11.28 7.13
N GLN A 9 -14.88 -12.55 7.45
CA GLN A 9 -16.20 -13.08 7.78
C GLN A 9 -16.62 -12.74 9.21
N GLU A 10 -15.69 -12.72 10.16
CA GLU A 10 -15.95 -12.33 11.55
C GLU A 10 -16.27 -10.83 11.67
N ARG A 11 -15.63 -9.98 10.86
CA ARG A 11 -15.79 -8.51 10.91
C ARG A 11 -16.69 -7.93 9.83
N ASN A 12 -17.19 -8.77 8.93
CA ASN A 12 -17.92 -8.37 7.73
C ASN A 12 -17.22 -7.23 6.96
N ALA A 13 -15.90 -7.34 6.82
CA ALA A 13 -15.03 -6.28 6.30
C ALA A 13 -14.25 -6.77 5.07
N ASN A 14 -14.05 -5.88 4.09
CA ASN A 14 -13.23 -6.19 2.92
C ASN A 14 -11.75 -6.33 3.32
N PRO A 15 -10.95 -7.18 2.65
CA PRO A 15 -9.53 -7.33 2.97
C PRO A 15 -8.74 -6.02 2.90
N SER A 16 -9.07 -5.11 1.98
CA SER A 16 -8.46 -3.76 1.93
C SER A 16 -8.70 -2.95 3.20
N GLN A 17 -9.89 -3.07 3.79
CA GLN A 17 -10.25 -2.36 5.02
C GLN A 17 -9.50 -2.93 6.22
N LEU A 18 -9.41 -4.25 6.32
CA LEU A 18 -8.66 -4.93 7.38
C LEU A 18 -7.19 -4.54 7.37
N VAL A 19 -6.55 -4.52 6.19
CA VAL A 19 -5.14 -4.14 6.05
C VAL A 19 -4.93 -2.68 6.41
N LEU A 20 -5.76 -1.76 5.91
CA LEU A 20 -5.62 -0.33 6.23
C LEU A 20 -5.81 -0.06 7.71
N ALA A 21 -6.85 -0.65 8.31
CA ALA A 21 -7.12 -0.50 9.73
C ALA A 21 -6.00 -1.11 10.58
N CYS A 22 -5.43 -2.25 10.20
CA CYS A 22 -4.25 -2.83 10.85
C CYS A 22 -3.06 -1.84 10.83
N VAL A 23 -2.75 -1.25 9.68
CA VAL A 23 -1.68 -0.23 9.56
C VAL A 23 -1.97 1.01 10.41
N HIS A 24 -3.22 1.45 10.49
CA HIS A 24 -3.63 2.55 11.37
C HIS A 24 -3.37 2.26 12.86
N HIS A 25 -3.44 1.00 13.29
CA HIS A 25 -3.21 0.59 14.69
C HIS A 25 -1.73 0.35 15.04
N GLN A 26 -0.81 0.41 14.06
CA GLN A 26 0.64 0.25 14.32
C GLN A 26 1.24 1.37 15.17
N GLY A 27 0.61 2.55 15.20
CA GLY A 27 1.08 3.68 15.99
C GLY A 27 0.38 4.98 15.63
N ASN A 28 0.31 5.90 16.58
CA ASN A 28 -0.29 7.22 16.36
C ASN A 28 0.49 8.08 15.35
N ASP A 29 1.74 7.73 15.08
CA ASP A 29 2.67 8.33 14.12
C ASP A 29 2.65 7.64 12.74
N VAL A 30 1.88 6.56 12.57
CA VAL A 30 1.72 5.86 11.29
C VAL A 30 0.47 6.33 10.56
N ARG A 31 0.62 6.75 9.30
CA ARG A 31 -0.50 7.16 8.44
C ARG A 31 -0.39 6.48 7.07
N PRO A 32 -1.24 5.50 6.73
CA PRO A 32 -1.27 4.90 5.41
C PRO A 32 -1.73 5.92 4.36
N ILE A 33 -1.20 5.82 3.14
CA ILE A 33 -1.57 6.66 1.99
C ILE A 33 -2.08 5.74 0.88
N PRO A 34 -3.31 5.20 1.00
CA PRO A 34 -3.86 4.32 -0.01
C PRO A 34 -4.15 5.10 -1.30
N ARG A 35 -3.67 4.57 -2.42
CA ARG A 35 -3.99 5.09 -3.75
C ARG A 35 -5.16 4.30 -4.35
N THR A 36 -6.02 4.98 -5.09
CA THR A 36 -7.07 4.36 -5.92
C THR A 36 -7.39 5.25 -7.12
N THR A 37 -7.93 4.69 -8.19
CA THR A 37 -8.55 5.42 -9.30
C THR A 37 -10.07 5.40 -9.24
N GLU A 38 -10.65 4.47 -8.45
CA GLU A 38 -12.09 4.25 -8.33
C GLU A 38 -12.65 4.85 -7.04
N ILE A 39 -13.81 5.52 -7.15
CA ILE A 39 -14.48 6.17 -6.01
C ILE A 39 -15.05 5.15 -5.00
N GLU A 40 -15.50 3.98 -5.46
CA GLU A 40 -15.97 2.93 -4.55
C GLU A 40 -14.86 2.45 -3.62
N ASN A 41 -13.66 2.28 -4.15
CA ASN A 41 -12.48 1.89 -3.37
C ASN A 41 -12.07 3.01 -2.42
N PHE A 42 -12.21 4.28 -2.83
CA PHE A 42 -11.99 5.41 -1.93
C PHE A 42 -12.94 5.36 -0.72
N ASN A 43 -14.24 5.14 -0.94
CA ASN A 43 -15.22 5.00 0.14
C ASN A 43 -14.92 3.79 1.04
N ARG A 44 -14.52 2.66 0.46
CA ARG A 44 -14.09 1.48 1.22
C ARG A 44 -12.86 1.79 2.09
N ASN A 45 -11.86 2.48 1.54
CA ASN A 45 -10.64 2.88 2.27
C ASN A 45 -10.96 3.78 3.46
N ILE A 46 -11.89 4.74 3.32
CA ILE A 46 -12.33 5.60 4.43
C ILE A 46 -13.02 4.78 5.51
N ALA A 47 -13.91 3.86 5.13
CA ALA A 47 -14.65 3.03 6.08
C ALA A 47 -13.73 2.12 6.93
N ALA A 48 -12.47 1.90 6.53
CA ALA A 48 -11.47 1.23 7.35
C ALA A 48 -11.18 1.96 8.68
N LEU A 49 -11.36 3.28 8.75
CA LEU A 49 -11.14 4.08 9.95
C LEU A 49 -12.12 3.75 11.09
N ALA A 50 -13.28 3.17 10.75
CA ALA A 50 -14.30 2.78 11.73
C ALA A 50 -14.04 1.39 12.33
N LEU A 51 -13.09 0.62 11.79
CA LEU A 51 -12.73 -0.68 12.31
C LEU A 51 -11.82 -0.51 13.53
N GLN A 52 -12.21 -1.11 14.66
CA GLN A 52 -11.41 -1.18 15.87
C GLN A 52 -10.70 -2.53 15.93
N PHE A 53 -9.41 -2.51 16.25
CA PHE A 53 -8.62 -3.71 16.51
C PHE A 53 -8.22 -3.76 17.99
N ILE A 54 -8.39 -4.92 18.61
CA ILE A 54 -7.79 -5.20 19.92
C ILE A 54 -6.32 -5.59 19.68
N ARG A 55 -5.42 -5.27 20.62
CA ARG A 55 -3.97 -5.44 20.46
C ARG A 55 -3.53 -6.88 20.11
N GLU A 56 -4.35 -7.87 20.46
CA GLU A 56 -4.16 -9.30 20.13
C GLU A 56 -4.52 -9.64 18.68
N GLU A 57 -5.32 -8.81 17.99
CA GLU A 57 -5.83 -9.03 16.63
C GLU A 57 -4.87 -8.52 15.53
N ILE A 58 -3.73 -7.95 15.92
CA ILE A 58 -2.66 -7.51 15.01
C ILE A 58 -1.92 -8.72 14.38
N GLU A 59 -2.35 -9.95 14.66
CA GLU A 59 -1.90 -11.18 14.00
C GLU A 59 -1.94 -11.13 12.46
N LEU A 60 -2.73 -10.23 11.85
CA LEU A 60 -2.71 -10.02 10.40
C LEU A 60 -1.30 -9.69 9.86
N GLU A 61 -0.44 -9.06 10.66
CA GLU A 61 0.96 -8.80 10.28
C GLU A 61 1.77 -10.09 10.15
N SER A 62 1.46 -11.14 10.93
CA SER A 62 2.12 -12.44 10.82
C SER A 62 1.85 -13.13 9.48
N ILE A 63 0.79 -12.72 8.78
CA ILE A 63 0.44 -13.23 7.44
C ILE A 63 1.32 -12.56 6.37
N ALA A 64 1.83 -11.35 6.64
CA ALA A 64 2.69 -10.64 5.70
C ALA A 64 4.10 -11.20 5.73
N SER A 65 4.48 -11.96 4.69
CA SER A 65 5.88 -12.35 4.50
C SER A 65 6.72 -11.11 4.20
N THR A 66 7.70 -10.82 5.04
CA THR A 66 8.65 -9.71 4.87
C THR A 66 9.48 -9.80 3.59
N ASP A 67 9.55 -10.98 2.96
CA ASP A 67 10.23 -11.20 1.69
C ASP A 67 9.33 -11.02 0.45
N ALA A 68 8.01 -10.94 0.62
CA ALA A 68 7.07 -10.86 -0.52
C ALA A 68 7.14 -9.53 -1.30
N ALA A 69 7.59 -8.45 -0.66
CA ALA A 69 7.72 -7.13 -1.26
C ALA A 69 9.10 -6.50 -0.98
N LYS A 70 10.16 -7.32 -1.06
CA LYS A 70 11.53 -6.83 -0.93
C LYS A 70 11.97 -6.11 -2.22
N GLY A 71 11.68 -4.82 -2.29
CA GLY A 71 12.12 -3.94 -3.37
C GLY A 71 13.37 -3.14 -2.99
N GLY A 72 14.35 -3.05 -3.89
CA GLY A 72 15.27 -1.91 -3.88
C GLY A 72 14.50 -0.62 -4.19
N ARG A 73 15.02 0.56 -3.80
CA ARG A 73 14.38 1.85 -4.15
C ARG A 73 14.14 2.03 -5.65
N TYR A 74 14.89 1.31 -6.47
CA TYR A 74 14.76 1.28 -7.92
C TYR A 74 14.78 -0.17 -8.39
N ILE A 75 13.78 -0.57 -9.18
CA ILE A 75 13.87 -1.78 -9.98
C ILE A 75 14.95 -1.52 -11.06
N ARG A 76 15.72 -2.54 -11.44
CA ARG A 76 16.85 -2.41 -12.39
C ARG A 76 16.46 -1.71 -13.72
N THR A 77 15.19 -1.81 -14.11
CA THR A 77 14.61 -1.21 -15.32
C THR A 77 14.01 0.18 -15.11
N THR A 78 13.88 0.71 -13.90
CA THR A 78 13.31 2.05 -13.67
C THR A 78 14.28 3.13 -14.17
N ALA A 79 13.82 4.01 -15.05
CA ALA A 79 14.54 5.23 -15.39
C ALA A 79 14.58 6.13 -14.14
N THR A 80 15.78 6.47 -13.68
CA THR A 80 16.00 7.32 -12.51
C THR A 80 16.72 8.59 -12.93
N TYR A 81 17.02 9.48 -11.99
CA TYR A 81 17.91 10.63 -12.24
C TYR A 81 19.28 10.19 -12.84
N ARG A 82 19.68 8.93 -12.64
CA ARG A 82 20.92 8.38 -13.24
C ARG A 82 20.82 8.15 -14.75
N LYS A 83 19.62 8.20 -15.31
CA LYS A 83 19.32 7.98 -16.74
C LYS A 83 18.53 9.15 -17.35
N SER A 84 18.45 10.28 -16.65
CA SER A 84 17.79 11.50 -17.13
C SER A 84 18.78 12.38 -17.89
N GLU A 85 19.47 11.82 -18.87
CA GLU A 85 20.27 12.64 -19.78
C GLU A 85 19.33 13.41 -20.71
N THR A 86 19.62 14.69 -20.90
CA THR A 86 18.95 15.50 -21.90
C THR A 86 19.71 15.40 -23.22
N PRO A 87 19.03 15.33 -24.38
CA PRO A 87 19.71 15.35 -25.67
C PRO A 87 20.69 16.54 -25.77
N PRO A 88 21.88 16.35 -26.35
CA PRO A 88 22.90 17.39 -26.46
C PRO A 88 22.39 18.56 -27.32
N LEU A 89 22.91 19.78 -27.08
CA LEU A 89 22.44 20.99 -27.77
C LEU A 89 22.54 20.89 -29.30
N SER A 90 23.53 20.14 -29.82
CA SER A 90 23.71 19.86 -31.25
C SER A 90 22.56 19.05 -31.87
N SER A 91 21.74 18.37 -31.07
CA SER A 91 20.60 17.58 -31.52
C SER A 91 19.29 18.36 -31.64
N ARG A 92 19.27 19.64 -31.23
CA ARG A 92 18.09 20.51 -31.41
C ARG A 92 18.03 21.02 -32.85
N LYS A 93 16.90 20.78 -33.51
CA LYS A 93 16.61 21.46 -34.78
C LYS A 93 16.41 22.97 -34.52
N PRO A 94 16.94 23.85 -35.38
CA PRO A 94 16.61 25.26 -35.32
C PRO A 94 15.10 25.44 -35.57
N ALA A 95 14.51 26.43 -34.90
CA ALA A 95 13.10 26.78 -35.00
C ALA A 95 12.73 27.31 -36.38
#